data_AF-A0AAV7IFT7-F1
#
_entry.id   AF-A0AAV7IFT7-F1
#
_cell.length_a   1.000
_cell.length_b   1.000
_cell.length_c   1.000
_cell.angle_alpha   90.00
_cell.angle_beta   90.00
_cell.angle_gamma   90.00
#
_symmetry.space_group_name_H-M   'P 1'
#
loop_
_entity.id
_entity.type
_entity.pdbx_description
1 polymer ?
#
loop_
_entity_poly.entity_id
_entity_poly.type
_entity_poly.pdbx_seq_one_letter_code
_entity_poly.pdbx_strand_id
1 'polypeptide(L)' 'LFHKAIIQSGVATNPWGTAPYSGVETAVKISLLLGKKITDTKELIEYLRTVDATRLVEAERIVRPWK' A
#
# COMPACT_ATOMS: atom_id res chain seq x y z
N LEU A 1 -25.38 -10.81 -0.34
CA LEU A 1 -24.22 -11.59 0.13
C LEU A 1 -24.34 -11.97 1.62
N PHE A 2 -24.85 -11.09 2.49
CA PHE A 2 -25.07 -11.38 3.92
C PHE A 2 -26.38 -10.71 4.41
N HIS A 3 -26.91 -11.16 5.56
CA HIS A 3 -28.18 -10.66 6.14
C HIS A 3 -27.99 -9.72 7.35
N LYS A 4 -26.90 -9.89 8.11
CA LYS A 4 -26.58 -9.11 9.31
C LYS A 4 -25.06 -8.98 9.45
N ALA A 5 -24.60 -7.87 10.03
CA ALA A 5 -23.21 -7.63 10.37
C ALA A 5 -23.12 -6.95 11.75
N ILE A 6 -22.16 -7.38 12.57
CA ILE A 6 -21.80 -6.73 13.83
C ILE A 6 -20.36 -6.24 13.65
N ILE A 7 -20.15 -4.94 13.82
CA ILE A 7 -18.83 -4.32 13.67
C ILE A 7 -18.43 -3.75 15.04
N GLN A 8 -17.45 -4.38 15.69
CA GLN A 8 -17.00 -4.00 17.04
C GLN A 8 -15.71 -3.19 16.95
N SER A 9 -15.68 -2.06 17.66
CA SER A 9 -14.47 -1.23 17.83
C SER A 9 -13.82 -0.72 16.52
N GLY A 10 -14.59 -0.63 15.43
CA GLY A 10 -14.16 -0.07 14.16
C GLY A 10 -15.34 0.31 13.28
N VAL A 11 -15.23 1.40 12.52
CA VAL A 11 -16.25 1.81 11.54
C VAL A 11 -15.58 2.27 10.25
N ALA A 12 -16.32 2.22 9.14
CA ALA A 12 -15.80 2.56 7.81
C ALA A 12 -15.33 4.02 7.69
N THR A 13 -15.88 4.92 8.50
CA THR A 13 -15.58 6.36 8.49
C THR A 13 -14.43 6.75 9.41
N ASN A 14 -13.81 5.80 10.12
CA ASN A 14 -12.63 6.11 10.91
C ASN A 14 -11.49 6.59 9.99
N PRO A 15 -10.69 7.60 10.38
CA PRO A 15 -9.62 8.14 9.53
C PRO A 15 -8.55 7.11 9.10
N TRP A 16 -8.35 6.06 9.88
CA TRP A 16 -7.44 4.94 9.57
C TRP A 16 -8.13 3.75 8.88
N GLY A 17 -9.44 3.82 8.65
CA GLY A 17 -10.20 2.83 7.90
C GLY A 17 -10.05 2.96 6.38
N THR A 18 -9.53 4.09 5.92
CA THR A 18 -9.20 4.36 4.52
C THR A 18 -7.72 4.73 4.37
N ALA A 19 -7.19 4.55 3.16
CA ALA A 19 -5.84 4.99 2.86
C ALA A 19 -5.82 6.53 2.78
N PRO A 20 -5.01 7.23 3.60
CA PRO A 20 -4.97 8.70 3.61
C PRO A 20 -4.23 9.29 2.40
N TYR A 21 -3.44 8.48 1.69
CA TYR A 21 -2.64 8.91 0.54
C TYR A 21 -3.00 8.12 -0.71
N SER A 22 -2.64 8.67 -1.87
CA SER A 22 -2.78 7.97 -3.15
C SER A 22 -1.97 6.66 -3.13
N GLY A 23 -2.64 5.56 -3.47
CA GLY A 23 -2.00 4.25 -3.60
C GLY A 23 -0.89 4.26 -4.66
N VAL A 24 -1.08 5.04 -5.73
CA VAL A 24 -0.08 5.17 -6.82
C VAL A 24 1.17 5.89 -6.33
N GLU A 25 1.02 7.02 -5.63
CA GLU A 25 2.16 7.77 -5.09
C GLU A 25 2.95 6.94 -4.07
N THR A 26 2.23 6.15 -3.26
CA THR A 26 2.83 5.23 -2.29
C THR A 26 3.62 4.15 -3.01
N ALA A 27 3.05 3.53 -4.04
CA ALA A 27 3.73 2.51 -4.85
C ALA A 27 4.97 3.06 -5.57
N VAL A 28 4.92 4.30 -6.08
CA VAL A 28 6.08 4.98 -6.68
C VAL A 28 7.17 5.26 -5.63
N LYS A 29 6.81 5.67 -4.41
CA LYS A 29 7.80 5.84 -3.32
C LYS A 29 8.46 4.51 -2.96
N ILE A 30 7.68 3.42 -2.90
CA ILE A 30 8.21 2.08 -2.62
C ILE A 30 9.18 1.63 -3.72
N SER A 31 8.83 1.81 -5.01
CA SER A 31 9.74 1.45 -6.10
C SER A 31 11.03 2.28 -6.10
N LEU A 32 10.94 3.57 -5.77
CA LEU A 32 12.11 4.43 -5.56
C LEU A 32 13.01 3.93 -4.43
N LEU A 33 12.45 3.52 -3.28
CA LEU A 33 13.23 2.94 -2.17
C LEU A 33 13.89 1.61 -2.55
N LEU A 34 13.26 0.83 -3.41
CA LEU A 34 13.82 -0.41 -3.96
C LEU A 34 14.85 -0.15 -5.08
N GLY A 35 15.07 1.11 -5.46
CA GLY A 35 16.11 1.55 -6.38
C GLY A 35 15.66 1.73 -7.83
N LYS A 36 14.35 1.69 -8.13
CA LYS A 36 13.84 1.84 -9.50
C LYS A 36 12.82 2.97 -9.61
N LYS A 37 13.14 4.01 -10.37
CA LYS A 37 12.21 5.10 -10.71
C LYS A 37 11.35 4.67 -11.89
N ILE A 38 10.05 4.53 -11.66
CA ILE A 38 9.08 4.10 -12.67
C ILE A 38 7.92 5.11 -12.68
N THR A 39 7.55 5.57 -13.87
CA THR A 39 6.43 6.50 -14.07
C THR A 39 5.23 5.80 -14.68
N ASP A 40 5.44 4.72 -15.44
CA ASP A 40 4.37 3.93 -16.04
C ASP A 40 3.73 2.96 -15.04
N THR A 41 2.41 2.98 -14.93
CA THR A 41 1.66 2.16 -13.96
C THR A 41 1.79 0.67 -14.24
N LYS A 42 1.85 0.28 -15.52
CA LYS A 42 1.93 -1.14 -15.89
C LYS A 42 3.32 -1.69 -15.57
N GLU A 43 4.37 -0.96 -15.94
CA GLU A 43 5.75 -1.29 -15.59
C GLU A 43 5.95 -1.35 -14.07
N LEU A 44 5.29 -0.45 -13.32
CA LEU A 44 5.36 -0.44 -11.86
C LEU A 44 4.78 -1.72 -11.26
N ILE A 45 3.61 -2.15 -11.74
CA ILE A 45 2.97 -3.39 -11.27
C ILE A 45 3.83 -4.60 -11.61
N GLU A 46 4.35 -4.69 -12.83
CA GLU A 46 5.21 -5.79 -13.26
C GLU A 46 6.50 -5.85 -12.41
N TYR A 47 7.12 -4.71 -12.15
CA TYR A 47 8.29 -4.63 -11.28
C TYR A 47 7.98 -5.08 -9.85
N LEU A 48 6.94 -4.52 -9.22
CA LEU A 48 6.59 -4.86 -7.83
C LEU A 48 6.24 -6.34 -7.65
N ARG A 49 5.73 -7.01 -8.69
CA ARG A 49 5.48 -8.47 -8.69
C ARG A 49 6.74 -9.32 -8.74
N THR A 50 7.85 -8.77 -9.24
CA THR A 50 9.14 -9.48 -9.33
C THR A 50 10.02 -9.29 -8.09
N VAL A 51 9.72 -8.30 -7.25
CA VAL A 51 10.47 -8.02 -6.02
C VAL A 51 10.15 -9.08 -4.97
N ASP A 52 11.19 -9.52 -4.24
CA ASP A 52 11.03 -10.40 -3.09
C ASP A 52 10.06 -9.82 -2.05
N ALA A 53 9.16 -10.66 -1.52
CA ALA A 53 8.12 -10.23 -0.59
C ALA A 53 8.70 -9.59 0.68
N THR A 54 9.81 -10.11 1.21
CA THR A 54 10.46 -9.59 2.42
C THR A 54 11.00 -8.19 2.18
N ARG A 55 11.64 -7.97 1.02
CA ARG A 55 12.14 -6.65 0.62
C ARG A 55 11.01 -5.65 0.41
N LEU A 56 9.89 -6.10 -0.15
CA LEU A 56 8.72 -5.25 -0.37
C LEU A 56 8.09 -4.79 0.96
N VAL A 57 7.97 -5.70 1.93
CA VAL A 57 7.48 -5.39 3.27
C VAL A 57 8.41 -4.39 4.00
N GLU A 58 9.73 -4.59 3.92
CA GLU A 58 10.66 -3.64 4.57
C GLU A 58 10.62 -2.25 3.94
N ALA A 59 10.48 -2.16 2.61
CA ALA A 59 10.29 -0.89 1.93
C ALA A 59 8.97 -0.20 2.31
N GLU A 60 7.87 -0.95 2.41
CA GLU A 60 6.57 -0.43 2.86
C GLU A 60 6.64 0.13 4.30
N ARG A 61 7.32 -0.58 5.21
CA ARG A 61 7.49 -0.17 6.61
C ARG A 61 8.17 1.19 6.78
N ILE A 62 9.01 1.59 5.81
CA ILE A 62 9.66 2.90 5.79
C ILE A 62 8.69 3.99 5.32
N VAL A 63 7.83 3.68 4.34
CA VAL A 63 6.87 4.63 3.74
C VAL A 63 5.66 4.83 4.65
N ARG A 64 5.30 3.84 5.46
CA ARG A 64 4.11 3.86 6.30
C ARG A 64 4.14 5.05 7.27
N PRO A 65 3.09 5.91 7.28
CA PRO A 65 3.08 7.14 8.07
C PRO A 65 2.90 6.90 9.57
N TRP A 66 2.44 5.71 9.98
CA TRP A 66 2.18 5.36 11.37
C TRP A 66 3.20 4.30 11.82
N LYS A 67 4.18 4.71 12.65
CA LYS A 67 5.09 3.85 13.40
C LYS A 67 4.60 3.68 14.83
#